data_AF-A0A7S0SCU5-F1
#
_entry.id   AF-A0A7S0SCU5-F1
#
_cell.length_a   1.000
_cell.length_b   1.000
_cell.length_c   1.000
_cell.angle_alpha   90.00
_cell.angle_beta   90.00
_cell.angle_gamma   90.00
#
_symmetry.space_group_name_H-M   'P 1'
#
loop_
_entity.id
_entity.type
_entity.pdbx_description
1 polymer ?
#
loop_
_entity_poly.entity_id
_entity_poly.type
_entity_poly.pdbx_seq_one_letter_code
_entity_poly.pdbx_strand_id
1 'polypeptide(L)'
;RAVERRLEDFSPQGLSNTVWAFAKVGHLDAPLFRAVAEVAAGRLTGFNAHDLANISWGFSKLGQFDAQLFVALARAVSTHSLDTFTAQGLANTVWAFAKAGHPDPTLFTALGRAIEARLEDCNAQDVANTAWAFAKACQPDEALFAALAKAMERYLEGSSASADCVAINVQDLVNTTWAFAKLGQFDRQLFAAVGASIKAQRLEDLDASNIANLAWAFSKAGQFDPELFLGLARSAERRVGDFNAQDLANVAWTFANAGHLDEALFATLAKAALQRHDEFNDDELDNLEWAFTAARQVKAVERIKQRRKKASSAAAAALSGPAINVSAC
;
A
#
# COMPACT_ATOMS: atom_id res chain seq x y z
N ARG A 1 23.15 -9.35 18.90
CA ARG A 1 23.84 -10.22 19.90
C ARG A 1 24.15 -9.57 21.26
N ALA A 2 24.87 -8.45 21.37
CA ALA A 2 25.14 -7.84 22.69
C ALA A 2 23.89 -7.24 23.35
N VAL A 3 22.95 -6.73 22.55
CA VAL A 3 21.68 -6.13 23.02
C VAL A 3 20.67 -7.18 23.49
N GLU A 4 20.55 -8.32 22.79
CA GLU A 4 19.59 -9.40 23.12
C GLU A 4 19.71 -9.87 24.58
N ARG A 5 20.93 -9.94 25.12
CA ARG A 5 21.18 -10.43 26.49
C ARG A 5 20.88 -9.39 27.59
N ARG A 6 20.46 -8.18 27.22
CA ARG A 6 20.26 -7.05 28.14
C ARG A 6 18.92 -6.34 27.95
N LEU A 7 18.00 -6.92 27.15
CA LEU A 7 16.70 -6.30 26.88
C LEU A 7 15.85 -6.11 28.14
N GLU A 8 16.00 -6.98 29.14
CA GLU A 8 15.31 -6.85 30.44
C GLU A 8 15.70 -5.55 31.16
N ASP A 9 16.95 -5.10 31.01
CA ASP A 9 17.47 -3.86 31.64
C ASP A 9 16.95 -2.59 30.95
N PHE A 10 16.37 -2.70 29.74
CA PHE A 10 15.97 -1.52 28.97
C PHE A 10 14.74 -0.89 29.59
N SER A 11 14.67 0.44 29.60
CA SER A 11 13.42 1.15 29.89
C SER A 11 12.38 0.92 28.77
N PRO A 12 11.09 1.19 29.01
CA PRO A 12 10.07 1.21 27.96
C PRO A 12 10.50 2.02 26.72
N GLN A 13 11.05 3.21 26.97
CA GLN A 13 11.62 4.08 25.95
C GLN A 13 12.83 3.46 25.24
N GLY A 14 13.71 2.77 25.97
CA GLY A 14 14.85 2.06 25.38
C GLY A 14 14.41 0.97 24.41
N LEU A 15 13.39 0.20 24.78
CA LEU A 15 12.80 -0.84 23.91
C LEU A 15 12.12 -0.21 22.68
N SER A 16 11.29 0.82 22.88
CA SER A 16 10.57 1.50 21.79
C SER A 16 11.52 2.17 20.79
N ASN A 17 12.57 2.84 21.27
CA ASN A 17 13.58 3.46 20.42
C ASN A 17 14.42 2.43 19.66
N THR A 18 14.72 1.27 20.27
CA THR A 18 15.44 0.18 19.58
C THR A 18 14.61 -0.32 18.40
N VAL A 19 13.33 -0.61 18.63
CA VAL A 19 12.39 -1.04 17.57
C VAL A 19 12.24 0.01 16.49
N TRP A 20 12.06 1.28 16.87
CA TRP A 20 11.96 2.39 15.94
C TRP A 20 13.21 2.51 15.06
N ALA A 21 14.41 2.44 15.66
CA ALA A 21 15.68 2.59 14.94
C ALA A 21 15.86 1.50 13.88
N PHE A 22 15.62 0.23 14.23
CA PHE A 22 15.70 -0.90 13.29
C PHE A 22 14.68 -0.77 12.16
N ALA A 23 13.44 -0.40 12.50
CA ALA A 23 12.39 -0.19 11.52
C ALA A 23 12.67 1.00 10.58
N LYS A 24 13.25 2.08 11.10
CA LYS A 24 13.60 3.28 10.33
C LYS A 24 14.67 2.99 9.28
N VAL A 25 15.67 2.16 9.60
CA VAL A 25 16.72 1.75 8.65
C VAL A 25 16.35 0.54 7.80
N GLY A 26 15.17 -0.05 8.02
CA GLY A 26 14.70 -1.23 7.27
C GLY A 26 15.48 -2.52 7.57
N HIS A 27 16.16 -2.59 8.72
CA HIS A 27 16.96 -3.76 9.10
C HIS A 27 16.12 -4.70 9.98
N LEU A 28 15.78 -5.87 9.45
CA LEU A 28 15.10 -6.91 10.20
C LEU A 28 16.10 -7.85 10.89
N ASP A 29 16.14 -7.82 12.21
CA ASP A 29 16.76 -8.84 13.06
C ASP A 29 15.64 -9.62 13.77
N ALA A 30 15.18 -10.71 13.12
CA ALA A 30 14.03 -11.47 13.61
C ALA A 30 14.24 -12.08 15.02
N PRO A 31 15.42 -12.64 15.38
CA PRO A 31 15.70 -13.04 16.76
C PRO A 31 15.57 -11.89 17.77
N LEU A 32 16.12 -10.71 17.45
CA LEU A 32 16.01 -9.54 18.34
C LEU A 32 14.55 -9.12 18.52
N PHE A 33 13.77 -9.03 17.44
CA PHE A 33 12.37 -8.63 17.51
C PHE A 33 11.49 -9.62 18.29
N ARG A 34 11.78 -10.93 18.20
CA ARG A 34 11.12 -11.93 19.04
C ARG A 34 11.43 -11.69 20.52
N ALA A 35 12.69 -11.48 20.87
CA ALA A 35 13.08 -11.22 22.26
C ALA A 35 12.49 -9.89 22.79
N VAL A 36 12.44 -8.84 21.95
CA VAL A 36 11.76 -7.59 22.32
C VAL A 36 10.27 -7.79 22.52
N ALA A 37 9.59 -8.59 21.69
CA ALA A 37 8.17 -8.88 21.84
C ALA A 37 7.88 -9.56 23.18
N GLU A 38 8.67 -10.57 23.54
CA GLU A 38 8.56 -11.29 24.82
C GLU A 38 8.73 -10.35 26.02
N VAL A 39 9.79 -9.51 26.01
CA VAL A 39 10.05 -8.56 27.10
C VAL A 39 8.99 -7.46 27.15
N ALA A 40 8.59 -6.91 26.01
CA ALA A 40 7.64 -5.80 25.94
C ALA A 40 6.24 -6.23 26.39
N ALA A 41 5.76 -7.41 25.95
CA ALA A 41 4.40 -7.88 26.21
C ALA A 41 4.04 -7.93 27.71
N GLY A 42 5.01 -8.24 28.58
CA GLY A 42 4.84 -8.25 30.03
C GLY A 42 4.93 -6.88 30.71
N ARG A 43 5.31 -5.82 29.99
CA ARG A 43 5.71 -4.52 30.55
C ARG A 43 4.96 -3.33 29.97
N LEU A 44 4.03 -3.55 29.03
CA LEU A 44 3.33 -2.48 28.29
C LEU A 44 2.57 -1.48 29.17
N THR A 45 2.20 -1.84 30.41
CA THR A 45 1.58 -0.89 31.36
C THR A 45 2.50 0.26 31.75
N GLY A 46 3.82 0.10 31.63
CA GLY A 46 4.81 1.15 31.88
C GLY A 46 5.19 1.96 30.63
N PHE A 47 4.63 1.65 29.46
CA PHE A 47 4.92 2.35 28.21
C PHE A 47 4.00 3.56 28.09
N ASN A 48 4.55 4.71 27.72
CA ASN A 48 3.72 5.88 27.40
C ASN A 48 3.16 5.78 25.97
N ALA A 49 2.31 6.74 25.58
CA ALA A 49 1.71 6.80 24.25
C ALA A 49 2.72 6.75 23.09
N HIS A 50 3.84 7.48 23.20
CA HIS A 50 4.89 7.49 22.19
C HIS A 50 5.58 6.13 22.06
N ASP A 51 5.85 5.48 23.19
CA ASP A 51 6.46 4.15 23.22
C ASP A 51 5.55 3.09 22.60
N LEU A 52 4.25 3.12 22.93
CA LEU A 52 3.25 2.22 22.35
C LEU A 52 3.11 2.41 20.83
N ALA A 53 3.09 3.66 20.36
CA ALA A 53 3.04 3.98 18.94
C ALA A 53 4.30 3.47 18.21
N ASN A 54 5.48 3.67 18.78
CA ASN A 54 6.75 3.23 18.18
C ASN A 54 6.90 1.71 18.12
N ILE A 55 6.53 1.00 19.19
CA ILE A 55 6.52 -0.46 19.17
C ILE A 55 5.53 -0.96 18.10
N SER A 56 4.29 -0.49 18.13
CA SER A 56 3.26 -0.89 17.16
C SER A 56 3.75 -0.65 15.72
N TRP A 57 4.20 0.57 15.43
CA TRP A 57 4.67 0.96 14.11
C TRP A 57 5.90 0.17 13.66
N GLY A 58 6.91 0.01 14.51
CA GLY A 58 8.17 -0.61 14.12
C GLY A 58 8.03 -2.11 13.85
N PHE A 59 7.27 -2.83 14.69
CA PHE A 59 6.92 -4.23 14.45
C PHE A 59 6.15 -4.38 13.13
N SER A 60 5.12 -3.56 12.91
CA SER A 60 4.35 -3.60 11.66
C SER A 60 5.15 -3.20 10.42
N LYS A 61 6.05 -2.22 10.55
CA LYS A 61 6.87 -1.72 9.44
C LYS A 61 7.79 -2.82 8.89
N LEU A 62 8.40 -3.61 9.77
CA LEU A 62 9.30 -4.72 9.44
C LEU A 62 8.59 -6.07 9.22
N GLY A 63 7.26 -6.09 9.22
CA GLY A 63 6.49 -7.32 8.97
C GLY A 63 6.57 -8.34 10.11
N GLN A 64 6.88 -7.90 11.34
CA GLN A 64 6.90 -8.75 12.53
C GLN A 64 5.54 -8.68 13.22
N PHE A 65 4.62 -9.55 12.80
CA PHE A 65 3.24 -9.58 13.27
C PHE A 65 3.06 -10.61 14.40
N ASP A 66 3.71 -10.35 15.55
CA ASP A 66 3.54 -11.21 16.73
C ASP A 66 2.13 -11.02 17.33
N ALA A 67 1.29 -12.05 17.18
CA ALA A 67 -0.11 -11.96 17.58
C ALA A 67 -0.29 -11.69 19.09
N GLN A 68 0.57 -12.24 19.94
CA GLN A 68 0.47 -12.05 21.39
C GLN A 68 0.83 -10.61 21.77
N LEU A 69 1.87 -10.06 21.14
CA LEU A 69 2.25 -8.67 21.31
C LEU A 69 1.13 -7.73 20.86
N PHE A 70 0.52 -7.94 19.69
CA PHE A 70 -0.56 -7.07 19.21
C PHE A 70 -1.81 -7.13 20.07
N VAL A 71 -2.15 -8.29 20.65
CA VAL A 71 -3.23 -8.39 21.66
C VAL A 71 -2.87 -7.65 22.95
N ALA A 72 -1.60 -7.69 23.38
CA ALA A 72 -1.14 -6.92 24.54
C ALA A 72 -1.13 -5.40 24.26
N LEU A 73 -0.68 -4.98 23.07
CA LEU A 73 -0.70 -3.59 22.61
C LEU A 73 -2.13 -3.06 22.52
N ALA A 74 -3.07 -3.81 21.95
CA ALA A 74 -4.47 -3.39 21.86
C ALA A 74 -5.05 -3.08 23.24
N ARG A 75 -4.78 -3.95 24.23
CA ARG A 75 -5.19 -3.73 25.63
C ARG A 75 -4.49 -2.49 26.20
N ALA A 76 -3.17 -2.38 26.03
CA ALA A 76 -2.41 -1.26 26.59
C ALA A 76 -2.84 0.10 26.02
N VAL A 77 -3.06 0.19 24.71
CA VAL A 77 -3.57 1.38 24.02
C VAL A 77 -5.00 1.70 24.51
N SER A 78 -5.87 0.70 24.64
CA SER A 78 -7.24 0.91 25.12
C SER A 78 -7.33 1.37 26.57
N THR A 79 -6.36 1.00 27.41
CA THR A 79 -6.28 1.48 28.81
C THR A 79 -5.63 2.85 28.96
N HIS A 80 -4.90 3.30 27.94
CA HIS A 80 -4.31 4.64 27.93
C HIS A 80 -5.34 5.68 27.53
N SER A 81 -5.17 6.89 28.05
CA SER A 81 -5.93 8.03 27.58
C SER A 81 -5.39 8.45 26.20
N LEU A 82 -6.23 8.34 25.17
CA LEU A 82 -5.82 8.60 23.77
C LEU A 82 -5.45 10.08 23.52
N ASP A 83 -5.85 10.98 24.41
CA ASP A 83 -5.40 12.38 24.46
C ASP A 83 -3.92 12.53 24.83
N THR A 84 -3.23 11.47 25.26
CA THR A 84 -1.77 11.54 25.52
C THR A 84 -0.93 11.22 24.27
N PHE A 85 -1.55 10.70 23.21
CA PHE A 85 -0.87 10.45 21.94
C PHE A 85 -0.67 11.76 21.17
N THR A 86 0.29 11.81 20.25
CA THR A 86 0.31 12.87 19.23
C THR A 86 -0.59 12.48 18.06
N ALA A 87 -0.95 13.42 17.18
CA ALA A 87 -1.68 13.11 15.94
C ALA A 87 -0.98 12.03 15.11
N GLN A 88 0.32 12.19 14.89
CA GLN A 88 1.17 11.19 14.25
C GLN A 88 1.19 9.85 15.01
N GLY A 89 1.22 9.89 16.34
CA GLY A 89 1.18 8.68 17.18
C GLY A 89 -0.11 7.89 17.00
N LEU A 90 -1.26 8.56 16.91
CA LEU A 90 -2.55 7.92 16.63
C LEU A 90 -2.58 7.32 15.23
N ALA A 91 -2.17 8.08 14.20
CA ALA A 91 -2.12 7.63 12.81
C ALA A 91 -1.19 6.42 12.62
N ASN A 92 0.00 6.46 13.23
CA ASN A 92 0.95 5.33 13.21
C ASN A 92 0.39 4.10 13.93
N THR A 93 -0.33 4.30 15.04
CA THR A 93 -0.93 3.20 15.81
C THR A 93 -2.02 2.51 14.99
N VAL A 94 -3.00 3.26 14.46
CA VAL A 94 -4.08 2.64 13.66
C VAL A 94 -3.55 1.97 12.38
N TRP A 95 -2.57 2.60 11.72
CA TRP A 95 -1.87 2.01 10.58
C TRP A 95 -1.15 0.72 10.95
N ALA A 96 -0.50 0.67 12.11
CA ALA A 96 0.21 -0.52 12.57
C ALA A 96 -0.74 -1.70 12.78
N PHE A 97 -1.87 -1.49 13.47
CA PHE A 97 -2.88 -2.54 13.69
C PHE A 97 -3.49 -3.04 12.37
N ALA A 98 -3.81 -2.13 11.44
CA ALA A 98 -4.31 -2.49 10.12
C ALA A 98 -3.29 -3.32 9.32
N LYS A 99 -2.01 -2.89 9.34
CA LYS A 99 -0.93 -3.57 8.61
C LYS A 99 -0.62 -4.95 9.19
N ALA A 100 -0.65 -5.09 10.51
CA ALA A 100 -0.38 -6.36 11.18
C ALA A 100 -1.52 -7.38 11.05
N GLY A 101 -2.68 -6.99 10.48
CA GLY A 101 -3.82 -7.89 10.38
C GLY A 101 -4.49 -8.16 11.73
N HIS A 102 -4.35 -7.24 12.68
CA HIS A 102 -4.99 -7.28 13.99
C HIS A 102 -6.02 -6.15 14.17
N PRO A 103 -7.04 -6.05 13.30
CA PRO A 103 -8.10 -5.06 13.48
C PRO A 103 -8.95 -5.43 14.71
N ASP A 104 -9.10 -4.47 15.62
CA ASP A 104 -10.09 -4.52 16.69
C ASP A 104 -11.11 -3.40 16.43
N PRO A 105 -12.37 -3.70 16.12
CA PRO A 105 -13.36 -2.69 15.79
C PRO A 105 -13.55 -1.62 16.87
N THR A 106 -13.48 -2.00 18.15
CA THR A 106 -13.66 -1.08 19.28
C THR A 106 -12.46 -0.13 19.39
N LEU A 107 -11.25 -0.66 19.23
CA LEU A 107 -10.03 0.15 19.19
C LEU A 107 -10.02 1.08 17.98
N PHE A 108 -10.45 0.63 16.80
CA PHE A 108 -10.54 1.46 15.60
C PHE A 108 -11.55 2.60 15.78
N THR A 109 -12.71 2.34 16.36
CA THR A 109 -13.66 3.40 16.71
C THR A 109 -13.06 4.42 17.69
N ALA A 110 -12.35 3.96 18.73
CA ALA A 110 -11.73 4.85 19.70
C ALA A 110 -10.60 5.71 19.09
N LEU A 111 -9.70 5.09 18.32
CA LEU A 111 -8.63 5.78 17.60
C LEU A 111 -9.18 6.74 16.55
N GLY A 112 -10.23 6.35 15.81
CA GLY A 112 -10.91 7.19 14.83
C GLY A 112 -11.43 8.49 15.44
N ARG A 113 -12.15 8.40 16.56
CA ARG A 113 -12.62 9.59 17.30
C ARG A 113 -11.49 10.45 17.83
N ALA A 114 -10.42 9.83 18.33
CA ALA A 114 -9.26 10.56 18.83
C ALA A 114 -8.51 11.30 17.70
N ILE A 115 -8.42 10.70 16.51
CA ILE A 115 -7.83 11.32 15.31
C ILE A 115 -8.73 12.46 14.82
N GLU A 116 -10.05 12.25 14.74
CA GLU A 116 -11.01 13.28 14.35
C GLU A 116 -10.92 14.52 15.25
N ALA A 117 -10.81 14.33 16.57
CA ALA A 117 -10.65 15.42 17.53
C ALA A 117 -9.32 16.19 17.41
N ARG A 118 -8.35 15.66 16.65
CA ARG A 118 -6.99 16.19 16.48
C ARG A 118 -6.62 16.39 15.02
N LEU A 119 -7.62 16.49 14.17
CA LEU A 119 -7.40 16.52 12.74
C LEU A 119 -6.63 17.77 12.30
N GLU A 120 -6.73 18.86 13.06
CA GLU A 120 -5.96 20.10 12.83
C GLU A 120 -4.46 19.94 13.09
N ASP A 121 -4.06 18.98 13.93
CA ASP A 121 -2.67 18.66 14.24
C ASP A 121 -2.08 17.59 13.30
N CYS A 122 -2.92 16.95 12.49
CA CYS A 122 -2.48 15.97 11.50
C CYS A 122 -1.74 16.68 10.35
N ASN A 123 -0.83 15.97 9.69
CA ASN A 123 -0.38 16.33 8.35
C ASN A 123 -1.06 15.45 7.28
N ALA A 124 -0.77 15.69 6.00
CA ALA A 124 -1.36 14.92 4.90
C ALA A 124 -1.02 13.42 4.94
N GLN A 125 0.17 13.05 5.42
CA GLN A 125 0.56 11.65 5.60
C GLN A 125 -0.24 10.98 6.73
N ASP A 126 -0.51 11.68 7.83
CA ASP A 126 -1.35 11.16 8.92
C ASP A 126 -2.78 10.89 8.45
N VAL A 127 -3.34 11.81 7.65
CA VAL A 127 -4.66 11.65 7.01
C VAL A 127 -4.67 10.44 6.07
N ALA A 128 -3.67 10.32 5.20
CA ALA A 128 -3.56 9.22 4.25
C ALA A 128 -3.36 7.86 4.93
N ASN A 129 -2.51 7.80 5.96
CA ASN A 129 -2.26 6.58 6.74
C ASN A 129 -3.52 6.14 7.49
N THR A 130 -4.28 7.09 8.04
CA THR A 130 -5.55 6.82 8.71
C THR A 130 -6.57 6.26 7.72
N ALA A 131 -6.81 6.94 6.59
CA ALA A 131 -7.73 6.46 5.56
C ALA A 131 -7.34 5.05 5.08
N TRP A 132 -6.06 4.84 4.76
CA TRP A 132 -5.54 3.53 4.36
C TRP A 132 -5.76 2.46 5.42
N ALA A 133 -5.53 2.77 6.70
CA ALA A 133 -5.69 1.82 7.80
C ALA A 133 -7.13 1.33 7.93
N PHE A 134 -8.10 2.25 7.95
CA PHE A 134 -9.53 1.93 8.02
C PHE A 134 -9.97 1.11 6.79
N ALA A 135 -9.52 1.49 5.60
CA ALA A 135 -9.83 0.74 4.37
C ALA A 135 -9.16 -0.64 4.33
N LYS A 136 -7.91 -0.77 4.80
CA LYS A 136 -7.19 -2.06 4.87
C LYS A 136 -7.87 -3.01 5.85
N ALA A 137 -8.30 -2.50 7.00
CA ALA A 137 -8.98 -3.23 8.07
C ALA A 137 -10.47 -3.48 7.82
N CYS A 138 -11.04 -2.95 6.72
CA CYS A 138 -12.47 -3.00 6.42
C CYS A 138 -13.33 -2.46 7.57
N GLN A 139 -12.88 -1.37 8.20
CA GLN A 139 -13.60 -0.64 9.24
C GLN A 139 -14.15 0.66 8.63
N PRO A 140 -15.37 0.69 8.09
CA PRO A 140 -15.94 1.93 7.58
C PRO A 140 -16.34 2.87 8.72
N ASP A 141 -16.05 4.16 8.55
CA ASP A 141 -16.46 5.24 9.46
C ASP A 141 -16.79 6.48 8.62
N GLU A 142 -18.08 6.72 8.37
CA GLU A 142 -18.55 7.79 7.48
C GLU A 142 -18.16 9.19 7.99
N ALA A 143 -18.28 9.41 9.30
CA ALA A 143 -17.99 10.71 9.91
C ALA A 143 -16.50 11.02 9.82
N LEU A 144 -15.65 10.04 10.15
CA LEU A 144 -14.20 10.18 10.02
C LEU A 144 -13.80 10.42 8.57
N PHE A 145 -14.32 9.66 7.60
CA PHE A 145 -13.96 9.83 6.18
C PHE A 145 -14.39 11.21 5.64
N ALA A 146 -15.55 11.72 6.05
CA ALA A 146 -15.96 13.08 5.72
C ALA A 146 -15.01 14.14 6.31
N ALA A 147 -14.47 13.92 7.50
CA ALA A 147 -13.49 14.80 8.12
C ALA A 147 -12.12 14.72 7.40
N LEU A 148 -11.64 13.50 7.12
CA LEU A 148 -10.38 13.25 6.39
C LEU A 148 -10.40 13.87 4.99
N ALA A 149 -11.53 13.82 4.27
CA ALA A 149 -11.71 14.47 2.97
C ALA A 149 -11.46 15.98 3.06
N LYS A 150 -12.17 16.65 3.97
CA LYS A 150 -12.03 18.10 4.20
C LYS A 150 -10.60 18.48 4.60
N ALA A 151 -9.93 17.66 5.41
CA ALA A 151 -8.54 17.91 5.78
C ALA A 151 -7.61 17.82 4.56
N MET A 152 -7.75 16.77 3.74
CA MET A 152 -6.95 16.61 2.52
C MET A 152 -7.19 17.73 1.50
N GLU A 153 -8.45 18.13 1.31
CA GLU A 153 -8.82 19.28 0.47
C GLU A 153 -8.11 20.57 0.91
N ARG A 154 -8.11 20.88 2.22
CA ARG A 154 -7.41 22.06 2.76
C ARG A 154 -5.90 22.04 2.50
N TYR A 155 -5.26 20.88 2.58
CA TYR A 155 -3.83 20.77 2.23
C TYR A 155 -3.61 21.00 0.73
N LEU A 156 -4.51 20.51 -0.12
CA LEU A 156 -4.44 20.67 -1.58
C LEU A 156 -4.72 22.11 -2.03
N GLU A 157 -5.56 22.85 -1.32
CA GLU A 157 -5.88 24.26 -1.59
C GLU A 157 -4.79 25.25 -1.13
N GLY A 158 -3.76 24.79 -0.41
CA GLY A 158 -2.64 25.63 0.04
C GLY A 158 -2.96 26.56 1.22
N SER A 159 -4.10 26.36 1.90
CA SER A 159 -4.55 27.22 3.01
C SER A 159 -3.93 26.90 4.38
N SER A 160 -2.99 25.96 4.46
CA SER A 160 -2.16 25.71 5.66
C SER A 160 -0.69 25.95 5.35
N ALA A 161 -0.37 27.20 4.98
CA ALA A 161 0.98 27.73 5.03
C ALA A 161 1.44 27.94 6.49
N SER A 162 1.46 26.87 7.28
CA SER A 162 2.43 26.79 8.36
C SER A 162 3.77 26.42 7.74
N ALA A 163 4.86 27.02 8.20
CA ALA A 163 6.21 26.75 7.70
C ALA A 163 6.64 25.28 7.87
N ASP A 164 5.87 24.50 8.64
CA ASP A 164 6.07 23.08 8.91
C ASP A 164 5.18 22.16 8.05
N CYS A 165 4.42 22.69 7.09
CA CYS A 165 3.60 21.88 6.19
C CYS A 165 4.48 21.03 5.27
N VAL A 166 4.68 19.76 5.67
CA VAL A 166 5.36 18.75 4.86
C VAL A 166 4.62 18.65 3.53
N ALA A 167 5.33 18.90 2.43
CA ALA A 167 4.76 18.82 1.09
C ALA A 167 4.07 17.46 0.89
N ILE A 168 2.80 17.49 0.48
CA ILE A 168 2.04 16.28 0.18
C ILE A 168 2.80 15.50 -0.90
N ASN A 169 3.10 14.24 -0.64
CA ASN A 169 3.72 13.37 -1.64
C ASN A 169 2.64 12.62 -2.42
N VAL A 170 3.01 12.03 -3.55
CA VAL A 170 2.05 11.35 -4.44
C VAL A 170 1.44 10.09 -3.79
N GLN A 171 2.19 9.40 -2.93
CA GLN A 171 1.72 8.22 -2.23
C GLN A 171 0.58 8.54 -1.25
N ASP A 172 0.62 9.71 -0.60
CA ASP A 172 -0.46 10.16 0.30
C ASP A 172 -1.79 10.29 -0.47
N LEU A 173 -1.75 10.87 -1.68
CA LEU A 173 -2.92 11.04 -2.54
C LEU A 173 -3.45 9.70 -3.07
N VAL A 174 -2.54 8.82 -3.47
CA VAL A 174 -2.86 7.46 -3.95
C VAL A 174 -3.52 6.65 -2.83
N ASN A 175 -2.94 6.65 -1.63
CA ASN A 175 -3.48 5.91 -0.49
C ASN A 175 -4.85 6.45 -0.08
N THR A 176 -5.02 7.77 -0.08
CA THR A 176 -6.30 8.41 0.26
C THR A 176 -7.38 8.03 -0.75
N THR A 177 -7.15 8.22 -2.04
CA THR A 177 -8.17 7.89 -3.07
C THR A 177 -8.46 6.40 -3.13
N TRP A 178 -7.45 5.53 -2.98
CA TRP A 178 -7.65 4.08 -2.90
C TRP A 178 -8.51 3.70 -1.69
N ALA A 179 -8.27 4.30 -0.53
CA ALA A 179 -9.01 4.02 0.68
C ALA A 179 -10.50 4.38 0.56
N PHE A 180 -10.78 5.59 0.07
CA PHE A 180 -12.13 6.08 -0.20
C PHE A 180 -12.84 5.17 -1.21
N ALA A 181 -12.14 4.82 -2.31
CA ALA A 181 -12.69 3.94 -3.34
C ALA A 181 -12.98 2.53 -2.83
N LYS A 182 -12.09 1.96 -2.00
CA LYS A 182 -12.23 0.60 -1.45
C LYS A 182 -13.42 0.47 -0.51
N LEU A 183 -13.65 1.47 0.34
CA LEU A 183 -14.77 1.45 1.30
C LEU A 183 -16.09 1.96 0.71
N GLY A 184 -16.10 2.46 -0.52
CA GLY A 184 -17.29 3.06 -1.13
C GLY A 184 -17.66 4.42 -0.51
N GLN A 185 -16.75 5.04 0.24
CA GLN A 185 -16.90 6.36 0.85
C GLN A 185 -16.51 7.41 -0.19
N PHE A 186 -17.28 7.55 -1.26
CA PHE A 186 -16.90 8.41 -2.38
C PHE A 186 -17.15 9.90 -2.06
N ASP A 187 -16.08 10.70 -2.03
CA ASP A 187 -16.18 12.16 -1.90
C ASP A 187 -15.81 12.84 -3.22
N ARG A 188 -16.77 13.53 -3.84
CA ARG A 188 -16.57 14.15 -5.15
C ARG A 188 -15.57 15.31 -5.13
N GLN A 189 -15.55 16.10 -4.05
CA GLN A 189 -14.67 17.28 -3.94
C GLN A 189 -13.23 16.83 -3.78
N LEU A 190 -13.00 15.84 -2.90
CA LEU A 190 -11.70 15.22 -2.71
C LEU A 190 -11.13 14.65 -4.02
N PHE A 191 -11.89 13.84 -4.75
CA PHE A 191 -11.42 13.25 -6.01
C PHE A 191 -11.12 14.32 -7.07
N ALA A 192 -11.94 15.38 -7.16
CA ALA A 192 -11.67 16.50 -8.05
C ALA A 192 -10.38 17.25 -7.67
N ALA A 193 -10.17 17.52 -6.38
CA ALA A 193 -8.97 18.20 -5.87
C ALA A 193 -7.70 17.37 -6.09
N VAL A 194 -7.76 16.05 -5.82
CA VAL A 194 -6.65 15.13 -6.09
C VAL A 194 -6.35 15.08 -7.59
N GLY A 195 -7.38 14.93 -8.43
CA GLY A 195 -7.24 14.91 -9.89
C GLY A 195 -6.57 16.18 -10.42
N ALA A 196 -7.01 17.35 -9.95
CA ALA A 196 -6.39 18.62 -10.31
C ALA A 196 -4.92 18.71 -9.88
N SER A 197 -4.59 18.29 -8.65
CA SER A 197 -3.21 18.30 -8.14
C SER A 197 -2.29 17.37 -8.94
N ILE A 198 -2.76 16.17 -9.28
CA ILE A 198 -1.99 15.21 -10.09
C ILE A 198 -1.71 15.81 -11.47
N LYS A 199 -2.75 16.29 -12.16
CA LYS A 199 -2.65 16.88 -13.51
C LYS A 199 -1.70 18.07 -13.55
N ALA A 200 -1.75 18.93 -12.54
CA ALA A 200 -0.99 20.18 -12.52
C ALA A 200 0.52 19.97 -12.36
N GLN A 201 0.94 19.03 -11.50
CA GLN A 201 2.34 19.00 -11.06
C GLN A 201 2.92 17.64 -10.68
N ARG A 202 2.16 16.52 -10.72
CA ARG A 202 2.63 15.24 -10.15
C ARG A 202 2.62 14.07 -11.11
N LEU A 203 2.21 14.27 -12.36
CA LEU A 203 2.21 13.19 -13.38
C LEU A 203 3.60 12.57 -13.58
N GLU A 204 4.67 13.35 -13.40
CA GLU A 204 6.05 12.89 -13.50
C GLU A 204 6.58 12.18 -12.23
N ASP A 205 5.85 12.23 -11.12
CA ASP A 205 6.29 11.59 -9.88
C ASP A 205 5.72 10.17 -9.74
N LEU A 206 4.84 9.77 -10.66
CA LEU A 206 4.09 8.52 -10.58
C LEU A 206 4.94 7.32 -11.02
N ASP A 207 4.94 6.29 -10.17
CA ASP A 207 5.33 4.93 -10.58
C ASP A 207 4.13 4.15 -11.16
N ALA A 208 4.39 2.93 -11.65
CA ALA A 208 3.35 2.06 -12.22
C ALA A 208 2.21 1.77 -11.25
N SER A 209 2.56 1.53 -9.98
CA SER A 209 1.60 1.23 -8.91
C SER A 209 0.72 2.43 -8.58
N ASN A 210 1.29 3.65 -8.59
CA ASN A 210 0.54 4.88 -8.42
C ASN A 210 -0.45 5.08 -9.58
N ILE A 211 0.00 4.88 -10.82
CA ILE A 211 -0.84 5.00 -12.03
C ILE A 211 -2.02 4.03 -11.96
N ALA A 212 -1.76 2.75 -11.69
CA ALA A 212 -2.80 1.74 -11.58
C ALA A 212 -3.77 2.06 -10.42
N ASN A 213 -3.27 2.41 -9.23
CA ASN A 213 -4.15 2.69 -8.10
C ASN A 213 -5.01 3.94 -8.30
N LEU A 214 -4.48 5.01 -8.92
CA LEU A 214 -5.28 6.20 -9.27
C LEU A 214 -6.36 5.86 -10.31
N ALA A 215 -5.98 5.19 -11.40
CA ALA A 215 -6.94 4.79 -12.43
C ALA A 215 -8.05 3.90 -11.86
N TRP A 216 -7.69 2.93 -11.02
CA TRP A 216 -8.64 2.05 -10.35
C TRP A 216 -9.55 2.84 -9.40
N ALA A 217 -8.99 3.69 -8.53
CA ALA A 217 -9.75 4.44 -7.54
C ALA A 217 -10.76 5.40 -8.20
N PHE A 218 -10.32 6.16 -9.21
CA PHE A 218 -11.20 7.10 -9.92
C PHE A 218 -12.30 6.39 -10.70
N SER A 219 -11.98 5.27 -11.36
CA SER A 219 -12.97 4.43 -12.06
C SER A 219 -13.98 3.83 -11.06
N LYS A 220 -13.50 3.26 -9.96
CA LYS A 220 -14.33 2.64 -8.92
C LYS A 220 -15.28 3.64 -8.25
N ALA A 221 -14.84 4.88 -8.07
CA ALA A 221 -15.62 5.97 -7.50
C ALA A 221 -16.60 6.63 -8.50
N GLY A 222 -16.59 6.20 -9.78
CA GLY A 222 -17.37 6.85 -10.83
C GLY A 222 -16.97 8.31 -11.10
N GLN A 223 -15.75 8.71 -10.69
CA GLN A 223 -15.21 10.06 -10.84
C GLN A 223 -14.32 10.14 -12.09
N PHE A 224 -14.82 9.70 -13.23
CA PHE A 224 -14.03 9.70 -14.46
C PHE A 224 -13.66 11.13 -14.90
N ASP A 225 -12.36 11.38 -15.06
CA ASP A 225 -11.79 12.60 -15.63
C ASP A 225 -10.95 12.23 -16.88
N PRO A 226 -11.42 12.53 -18.10
CA PRO A 226 -10.71 12.19 -19.34
C PRO A 226 -9.27 12.72 -19.40
N GLU A 227 -9.04 13.94 -18.90
CA GLU A 227 -7.71 14.55 -18.94
C GLU A 227 -6.75 13.86 -17.97
N LEU A 228 -7.25 13.46 -16.81
CA LEU A 228 -6.46 12.71 -15.84
C LEU A 228 -6.07 11.35 -16.42
N PHE A 229 -7.02 10.60 -16.98
CA PHE A 229 -6.73 9.29 -17.57
C PHE A 229 -5.76 9.38 -18.75
N LEU A 230 -5.88 10.39 -19.60
CA LEU A 230 -4.92 10.65 -20.67
C LEU A 230 -3.53 11.00 -20.11
N GLY A 231 -3.47 11.80 -19.05
CA GLY A 231 -2.22 12.11 -18.35
C GLY A 231 -1.56 10.87 -17.74
N LEU A 232 -2.34 10.01 -17.09
CA LEU A 232 -1.89 8.74 -16.52
C LEU A 232 -1.36 7.78 -17.61
N ALA A 233 -2.08 7.66 -18.73
CA ALA A 233 -1.66 6.85 -19.88
C ALA A 233 -0.31 7.32 -20.44
N ARG A 234 -0.16 8.63 -20.71
CA ARG A 234 1.10 9.22 -21.17
C ARG A 234 2.25 9.08 -20.18
N SER A 235 1.97 9.12 -18.88
CA SER A 235 2.99 8.86 -17.86
C SER A 235 3.45 7.40 -17.90
N ALA A 236 2.52 6.45 -18.00
CA ALA A 236 2.84 5.03 -18.15
C ALA A 236 3.62 4.72 -19.43
N GLU A 237 3.23 5.30 -20.57
CA GLU A 237 3.95 5.13 -21.84
C GLU A 237 5.42 5.55 -21.75
N ARG A 238 5.69 6.71 -21.15
CA ARG A 238 7.06 7.24 -21.00
C ARG A 238 7.92 6.40 -20.07
N ARG A 239 7.31 5.75 -19.09
CA ARG A 239 7.98 4.97 -18.03
C ARG A 239 7.90 3.47 -18.22
N VAL A 240 7.33 2.99 -19.34
CA VAL A 240 7.16 1.55 -19.59
C VAL A 240 8.47 0.76 -19.51
N GLY A 241 9.61 1.42 -19.75
CA GLY A 241 10.94 0.82 -19.60
C GLY A 241 11.31 0.46 -18.16
N ASP A 242 10.70 1.12 -17.17
CA ASP A 242 10.97 0.90 -15.74
C ASP A 242 10.05 -0.18 -15.14
N PHE A 243 8.99 -0.58 -15.85
CA PHE A 243 7.94 -1.46 -15.34
C PHE A 243 8.36 -2.92 -15.36
N ASN A 244 8.25 -3.64 -14.25
CA ASN A 244 8.41 -5.09 -14.24
C ASN A 244 7.17 -5.80 -14.84
N ALA A 245 7.18 -7.15 -14.90
CA ALA A 245 6.06 -7.94 -15.41
C ALA A 245 4.73 -7.65 -14.69
N GLN A 246 4.76 -7.59 -13.35
CA GLN A 246 3.60 -7.28 -12.53
C GLN A 246 3.04 -5.88 -12.81
N ASP A 247 3.92 -4.88 -12.95
CA ASP A 247 3.55 -3.50 -13.27
C ASP A 247 2.83 -3.41 -14.62
N LEU A 248 3.37 -4.07 -15.66
CA LEU A 248 2.77 -4.13 -16.99
C LEU A 248 1.37 -4.76 -16.95
N ALA A 249 1.23 -5.87 -16.23
CA ALA A 249 -0.04 -6.57 -16.08
C ALA A 249 -1.07 -5.71 -15.32
N ASN A 250 -0.67 -5.11 -14.20
CA ASN A 250 -1.55 -4.30 -13.37
C ASN A 250 -2.06 -3.04 -14.10
N VAL A 251 -1.17 -2.29 -14.76
CA VAL A 251 -1.58 -1.10 -15.51
C VAL A 251 -2.52 -1.47 -16.67
N ALA A 252 -2.18 -2.49 -17.47
CA ALA A 252 -3.04 -2.95 -18.56
C ALA A 252 -4.42 -3.38 -18.05
N TRP A 253 -4.45 -4.22 -17.02
CA TRP A 253 -5.67 -4.73 -16.43
C TRP A 253 -6.54 -3.61 -15.87
N THR A 254 -5.97 -2.68 -15.10
CA THR A 254 -6.73 -1.59 -14.51
C THR A 254 -7.37 -0.68 -15.57
N PHE A 255 -6.61 -0.27 -16.60
CA PHE A 255 -7.15 0.56 -17.67
C PHE A 255 -8.24 -0.16 -18.47
N ALA A 256 -8.05 -1.45 -18.77
CA ALA A 256 -9.05 -2.26 -19.45
C ALA A 256 -10.31 -2.45 -18.60
N ASN A 257 -10.16 -2.75 -17.31
CA ASN A 257 -11.27 -2.91 -16.37
C ASN A 257 -12.04 -1.61 -16.15
N ALA A 258 -11.35 -0.46 -16.22
CA ALA A 258 -12.00 0.84 -16.17
C ALA A 258 -12.70 1.23 -17.49
N GLY A 259 -12.55 0.44 -18.56
CA GLY A 259 -13.11 0.74 -19.88
C GLY A 259 -12.33 1.82 -20.65
N HIS A 260 -11.11 2.17 -20.19
CA HIS A 260 -10.27 3.20 -20.79
C HIS A 260 -9.18 2.56 -21.64
N LEU A 261 -9.54 2.25 -22.88
CA LEU A 261 -8.70 1.55 -23.85
C LEU A 261 -7.90 2.54 -24.70
N ASP A 262 -6.95 3.25 -24.10
CA ASP A 262 -6.05 4.15 -24.84
C ASP A 262 -5.15 3.35 -25.80
N GLU A 263 -5.28 3.61 -27.10
CA GLU A 263 -4.61 2.80 -28.13
C GLU A 263 -3.08 2.85 -28.02
N ALA A 264 -2.53 4.03 -27.71
CA ALA A 264 -1.08 4.23 -27.61
C ALA A 264 -0.51 3.54 -26.38
N LEU A 265 -1.18 3.66 -25.23
CA LEU A 265 -0.82 2.93 -24.02
C LEU A 265 -0.83 1.43 -24.25
N PHE A 266 -1.92 0.88 -24.78
CA PHE A 266 -2.05 -0.57 -24.95
C PHE A 266 -1.07 -1.13 -25.99
N ALA A 267 -0.76 -0.39 -27.06
CA ALA A 267 0.28 -0.77 -28.00
C ALA A 267 1.67 -0.79 -27.34
N THR A 268 1.94 0.19 -26.48
CA THR A 268 3.21 0.33 -25.75
C THR A 268 3.40 -0.77 -24.72
N LEU A 269 2.38 -1.04 -23.90
CA LEU A 269 2.36 -2.15 -22.94
C LEU A 269 2.51 -3.51 -23.64
N ALA A 270 1.79 -3.72 -24.75
CA ALA A 270 1.89 -4.96 -25.53
C ALA A 270 3.30 -5.19 -26.08
N LYS A 271 3.95 -4.14 -26.60
CA LYS A 271 5.33 -4.22 -27.07
C LYS A 271 6.29 -4.58 -25.93
N ALA A 272 6.15 -3.93 -24.77
CA ALA A 272 7.00 -4.19 -23.61
C ALA A 272 6.81 -5.62 -23.05
N ALA A 273 5.56 -6.07 -22.91
CA ALA A 273 5.25 -7.42 -22.45
C ALA A 273 5.82 -8.51 -23.38
N LEU A 274 5.80 -8.29 -24.69
CA LEU A 274 6.41 -9.23 -25.64
C LEU A 274 7.94 -9.28 -25.57
N GLN A 275 8.60 -8.21 -25.10
CA GLN A 275 10.04 -8.20 -24.85
C GLN A 275 10.40 -8.94 -23.56
N ARG A 276 9.56 -8.84 -22.52
CA ARG A 276 9.78 -9.40 -21.17
C ARG A 276 9.02 -10.70 -20.88
N HIS A 277 8.61 -11.40 -21.93
CA HIS A 277 7.68 -12.54 -21.82
C HIS A 277 8.09 -13.65 -20.84
N ASP A 278 9.37 -13.86 -20.59
CA ASP A 278 9.87 -14.90 -19.68
C ASP A 278 9.80 -14.49 -18.20
N GLU A 279 9.47 -13.23 -17.91
CA GLU A 279 9.38 -12.68 -16.55
C GLU A 279 8.00 -12.84 -15.91
N PHE A 280 6.98 -13.17 -16.70
CA PHE A 280 5.59 -13.20 -16.24
C PHE A 280 5.24 -14.54 -15.58
N ASN A 281 4.52 -14.49 -14.47
CA ASN A 281 3.81 -15.66 -13.95
C ASN A 281 2.44 -15.86 -14.65
N ASP A 282 1.78 -16.98 -14.36
CA ASP A 282 0.51 -17.34 -15.01
C ASP A 282 -0.61 -16.31 -14.75
N ASP A 283 -0.74 -15.78 -13.53
CA ASP A 283 -1.77 -14.80 -13.17
C ASP A 283 -1.56 -13.48 -13.93
N GLU A 284 -0.31 -13.04 -14.05
CA GLU A 284 0.03 -11.83 -14.80
C GLU A 284 -0.23 -12.00 -16.31
N LEU A 285 0.05 -13.18 -16.86
CA LEU A 285 -0.27 -13.51 -18.25
C LEU A 285 -1.78 -13.54 -18.51
N ASP A 286 -2.57 -14.08 -17.58
CA ASP A 286 -4.04 -14.11 -17.68
C ASP A 286 -4.61 -12.68 -17.64
N ASN A 287 -4.12 -11.84 -16.73
CA ASN A 287 -4.51 -10.43 -16.66
C ASN A 287 -4.15 -9.66 -17.93
N LEU A 288 -2.95 -9.86 -18.47
CA LEU A 288 -2.53 -9.25 -19.74
C LEU A 288 -3.35 -9.75 -20.92
N GLU A 289 -3.60 -11.06 -21.01
CA GLU A 289 -4.38 -11.64 -22.10
C GLU A 289 -5.79 -11.06 -22.12
N TRP A 290 -6.44 -10.97 -20.95
CA TRP A 290 -7.76 -10.39 -20.82
C TRP A 290 -7.75 -8.91 -21.22
N ALA A 291 -6.81 -8.12 -20.68
CA ALA A 291 -6.71 -6.70 -20.94
C ALA A 291 -6.44 -6.39 -22.42
N PHE A 292 -5.53 -7.13 -23.05
CA PHE A 292 -5.21 -6.99 -24.47
C PHE A 292 -6.32 -7.48 -25.38
N THR A 293 -7.10 -8.47 -24.95
CA THR A 293 -8.32 -8.86 -25.67
C THR A 293 -9.35 -7.75 -25.63
N ALA A 294 -9.59 -7.13 -24.46
CA ALA A 294 -10.48 -5.99 -24.32
C ALA A 294 -10.03 -4.81 -25.20
N ALA A 295 -8.73 -4.53 -25.23
CA ALA A 295 -8.11 -3.49 -26.06
C ALA A 295 -7.93 -3.87 -27.55
N ARG A 296 -8.43 -5.04 -27.98
CA ARG A 296 -8.30 -5.54 -29.37
C ARG A 296 -6.86 -5.66 -29.88
N GLN A 297 -5.90 -5.90 -29.00
CA GLN A 297 -4.49 -6.17 -29.32
C GLN A 297 -4.29 -7.64 -29.77
N VAL A 298 -5.01 -8.05 -30.83
CA VAL A 298 -5.11 -9.46 -31.28
C VAL A 298 -3.75 -10.11 -31.48
N LYS A 299 -2.81 -9.42 -32.15
CA LYS A 299 -1.46 -9.94 -32.41
C LYS A 299 -0.66 -10.17 -31.12
N ALA A 300 -0.86 -9.35 -30.10
CA ALA A 300 -0.18 -9.51 -28.81
C ALA A 300 -0.71 -10.75 -28.08
N VAL A 301 -2.03 -10.90 -28.04
CA VAL A 301 -2.72 -12.07 -27.46
C VAL A 301 -2.26 -13.37 -28.11
N GLU A 302 -2.24 -13.43 -29.45
CA GLU A 302 -1.77 -14.62 -30.19
C GLU A 302 -0.32 -14.99 -29.84
N ARG A 303 0.57 -14.00 -29.79
CA ARG A 303 1.98 -14.22 -29.45
C ARG A 303 2.17 -14.71 -28.01
N ILE A 304 1.42 -14.16 -27.06
CA ILE A 304 1.43 -14.61 -25.66
C ILE A 304 0.99 -16.08 -25.59
N LYS A 305 -0.15 -16.44 -26.22
CA LYS A 305 -0.66 -17.82 -26.26
C LYS A 305 0.32 -18.81 -26.90
N GLN A 306 0.90 -18.44 -28.04
CA GLN A 306 1.87 -19.29 -28.74
C GLN A 306 3.10 -19.58 -27.87
N ARG A 307 3.56 -18.59 -27.10
CA ARG A 307 4.72 -18.75 -26.21
C ARG A 307 4.40 -19.62 -24.99
N ARG A 308 3.24 -19.44 -24.35
CA ARG A 308 2.78 -20.34 -23.26
C ARG A 308 2.74 -21.79 -23.71
N LYS A 309 2.21 -22.06 -24.91
CA LYS A 309 2.17 -23.41 -25.48
C LYS A 309 3.57 -24.00 -25.69
N LYS A 310 4.52 -23.19 -26.19
CA LYS A 310 5.93 -23.62 -26.35
C LYS A 310 6.59 -23.92 -25.02
N ALA A 311 6.44 -23.06 -24.01
CA ALA A 311 7.00 -23.25 -22.68
C ALA A 311 6.45 -24.54 -22.01
N SER A 312 5.14 -24.76 -22.08
CA SER A 312 4.50 -25.99 -21.60
C SER A 312 5.02 -27.24 -22.32
N SER A 313 5.18 -27.19 -23.65
CA SER A 313 5.74 -28.32 -24.42
C SER A 313 7.20 -28.61 -24.08
N ALA A 314 8.02 -27.58 -23.83
CA ALA A 314 9.41 -27.74 -23.43
C ALA A 314 9.54 -28.32 -22.02
N ALA A 315 8.69 -27.89 -21.07
CA ALA A 315 8.63 -28.45 -19.73
C ALA A 315 8.20 -29.93 -19.76
N ALA A 316 7.20 -30.29 -20.58
CA ALA A 316 6.79 -31.67 -20.76
C ALA A 316 7.90 -32.56 -21.34
N ALA A 317 8.65 -32.05 -22.33
CA ALA A 317 9.78 -32.75 -22.93
C ALA A 317 10.97 -32.94 -21.97
N ALA A 318 11.21 -31.98 -21.07
CA ALA A 318 12.25 -32.07 -20.04
C ALA A 318 11.91 -33.11 -18.94
N LEU A 319 10.63 -33.28 -18.62
CA LEU A 319 10.15 -34.31 -17.68
C LEU A 319 10.19 -35.72 -18.27
N SER A 320 10.10 -35.84 -19.60
CA SER A 320 10.19 -37.10 -20.34
C SER A 320 11.64 -37.49 -20.69
N GLY A 321 12.59 -37.34 -19.77
CA GLY A 321 14.02 -37.56 -20.01
C GLY A 321 14.34 -38.90 -20.72
N PRO A 322 15.53 -39.02 -21.36
CA PRO A 322 15.86 -40.14 -22.24
C PRO A 322 15.60 -41.47 -21.53
N ALA A 323 14.93 -42.40 -22.22
CA ALA A 323 14.66 -43.74 -21.71
C ALA A 323 15.99 -44.34 -21.22
N ILE A 324 16.10 -44.54 -19.91
CA ILE A 324 17.24 -45.24 -19.32
C ILE A 324 17.19 -46.66 -19.89
N ASN A 325 18.13 -46.96 -20.79
CA ASN A 325 18.24 -48.28 -21.37
C ASN A 325 18.78 -49.25 -20.30
N VAL A 326 17.87 -49.90 -19.59
CA VAL A 326 18.18 -50.90 -18.55
C VAL A 326 18.56 -52.28 -19.12
N SER A 327 18.72 -52.44 -20.44
CA SER A 327 19.09 -53.74 -21.05
C SER A 327 20.57 -54.13 -20.91
N ALA A 328 21.35 -53.38 -20.14
CA ALA A 328 22.78 -53.64 -19.90
C ALA A 328 23.15 -53.83 -18.40
N CYS A 329 22.18 -54.19 -17.54
CA CYS A 329 22.45 -54.65 -16.17
C CYS A 329 22.15 -56.15 -16.03
#